data_AF-A0A2T2RME5-F1
#
_entry.id   AF-A0A2T2RME5-F1
#
_cell.length_a   1.000
_cell.length_b   1.000
_cell.length_c   1.000
_cell.angle_alpha   90.00
_cell.angle_beta   90.00
_cell.angle_gamma   90.00
#
_symmetry.space_group_name_H-M   'P 1'
#
loop_
_entity.id
_entity.type
_entity.pdbx_description
1 polymer ?
#
loop_
_entity_poly.entity_id
_entity_poly.type
_entity_poly.pdbx_seq_one_letter_code
_entity_poly.pdbx_strand_id
1 'polypeptide(L)'
;MWPLNWQTWLDTACNILRSHQVFLQSDTESAEATVETCSDSAWSDMEKAKVLVKQGQAEAREGNVKEAVDKFQQVLKVDSNLELDPESEAKRLEEYFSK
;
A
#
# COMPACT_ATOMS: atom_id res chain seq x y z
N MET A 1 -3.70 32.64 -12.68
CA MET A 1 -5.12 32.49 -12.29
C MET A 1 -5.33 31.01 -12.01
N TRP A 2 -5.29 30.57 -10.76
CA TRP A 2 -5.36 29.13 -10.40
C TRP A 2 -6.83 28.68 -10.40
N PRO A 3 -7.23 27.69 -11.22
CA PRO A 3 -8.44 26.93 -10.97
C PRO A 3 -8.02 25.60 -10.34
N LEU A 4 -7.45 25.63 -9.13
CA LEU A 4 -7.19 24.39 -8.40
C LEU A 4 -8.41 24.13 -7.52
N ASN A 5 -9.32 23.30 -8.04
CA ASN A 5 -10.40 22.73 -7.25
C ASN A 5 -9.83 21.70 -6.26
N TRP A 6 -10.66 21.25 -5.31
CA TRP A 6 -10.21 20.33 -4.25
C TRP A 6 -9.70 19.01 -4.83
N GLN A 7 -10.20 18.57 -5.98
CA GLN A 7 -9.74 17.35 -6.64
C GLN A 7 -8.29 17.47 -7.08
N THR A 8 -7.87 18.60 -7.66
CA THR A 8 -6.46 18.77 -8.07
C THR A 8 -5.51 18.80 -6.88
N TRP A 9 -5.94 19.34 -5.74
CA TRP A 9 -5.17 19.30 -4.50
C TRP A 9 -5.06 17.88 -3.95
N LEU A 10 -6.16 17.11 -3.98
CA LEU A 10 -6.17 15.72 -3.56
C LEU A 10 -5.25 14.85 -4.42
N ASP A 11 -5.31 14.99 -5.75
CA ASP A 11 -4.40 14.31 -6.69
C ASP A 11 -2.94 14.61 -6.39
N THR A 12 -2.62 15.88 -6.16
CA THR A 12 -1.25 16.30 -5.86
C THR A 12 -0.76 15.69 -4.56
N ALA A 13 -1.59 15.72 -3.52
CA ALA A 13 -1.28 15.10 -2.23
C ALA A 13 -1.08 13.59 -2.37
N CYS A 14 -2.04 12.88 -2.98
CA CYS A 14 -1.96 11.43 -3.21
C CYS A 14 -0.70 11.03 -4.00
N ASN A 15 -0.30 11.82 -5.00
CA ASN A 15 0.93 11.56 -5.75
C ASN A 15 2.21 11.69 -4.90
N ILE A 16 2.26 12.67 -4.01
CA ILE A 16 3.38 12.83 -3.06
C ILE A 16 3.41 11.65 -2.10
N LEU A 17 2.25 11.32 -1.50
CA LEU A 17 2.09 10.28 -0.49
C LEU A 17 2.49 8.89 -1.01
N ARG A 18 2.16 8.57 -2.27
CA ARG A 18 2.54 7.32 -2.95
C ARG A 18 4.05 7.02 -2.89
N SER A 19 4.87 8.06 -2.79
CA SER A 19 6.33 7.98 -2.81
C SER A 19 6.98 8.19 -1.45
N HIS A 20 6.23 8.61 -0.44
CA HIS A 20 6.78 9.01 0.86
C HIS A 20 6.87 7.82 1.82
N GLN A 21 8.06 7.56 2.34
CA GLN A 21 8.38 6.36 3.11
C GLN A 21 7.54 6.20 4.40
N VAL A 22 7.19 7.31 5.07
CA VAL A 22 6.31 7.30 6.27
C VAL A 22 4.92 6.71 5.99
N PHE A 23 4.42 6.78 4.75
CA PHE A 23 3.11 6.19 4.40
C PHE A 23 3.23 4.73 3.93
N LEU A 24 4.45 4.28 3.69
CA LEU A 24 4.76 2.88 3.41
C LEU A 24 5.01 2.08 4.70
N GLN A 25 5.22 2.76 5.82
CA GLN A 25 5.15 2.18 7.17
C GLN A 25 3.68 2.20 7.59
N SER A 26 3.11 1.01 7.69
CA SER A 26 1.67 0.75 7.78
C SER A 26 1.16 0.62 9.23
N ASP A 27 2.02 0.96 10.18
CA ASP A 27 1.75 1.02 11.62
C ASP A 27 0.95 2.27 12.06
N THR A 28 0.58 3.15 11.12
CA THR A 28 -0.25 4.32 11.41
C THR A 28 -1.66 4.19 10.82
N GLU A 29 -2.68 4.47 11.63
CA GLU A 29 -4.10 4.61 11.20
C GLU A 29 -4.24 5.55 9.98
N SER A 30 -3.36 6.55 9.91
CA SER A 30 -3.24 7.49 8.79
C SER A 30 -2.84 6.83 7.46
N ALA A 31 -2.00 5.79 7.48
CA ALA A 31 -1.54 5.10 6.27
C ALA A 31 -2.65 4.29 5.61
N GLU A 32 -3.55 3.67 6.38
CA GLU A 32 -4.69 2.91 5.83
C GLU A 32 -5.75 3.83 5.22
N ALA A 33 -6.15 4.87 5.95
CA ALA A 33 -7.12 5.86 5.47
C ALA A 33 -6.63 6.60 4.21
N THR A 34 -5.32 6.80 4.09
CA THR A 34 -4.70 7.40 2.90
C THR A 34 -4.83 6.49 1.68
N VAL A 35 -4.61 5.18 1.83
CA VAL A 35 -4.74 4.23 0.72
C VAL A 35 -6.18 4.20 0.23
N GLU A 36 -7.16 4.12 1.12
CA GLU A 36 -8.58 4.15 0.74
C GLU A 36 -8.93 5.43 -0.03
N THR A 37 -8.64 6.59 0.55
CA THR A 37 -8.98 7.90 -0.04
C THR A 37 -8.31 8.12 -1.40
N CYS A 38 -7.02 7.80 -1.51
CA CYS A 38 -6.26 7.99 -2.74
C CYS A 38 -6.58 6.94 -3.82
N SER A 39 -6.97 5.72 -3.42
CA SER A 39 -7.42 4.69 -4.34
C SER A 39 -8.70 5.08 -5.05
N ASP A 40 -9.66 5.66 -4.33
CA ASP A 40 -10.99 5.95 -4.89
C ASP A 40 -10.99 7.21 -5.77
N SER A 41 -10.03 8.11 -5.55
CA SER A 41 -10.07 9.46 -6.13
C SER A 41 -8.91 9.78 -7.07
N ALA A 42 -7.75 9.13 -6.95
CA ALA A 42 -6.50 9.60 -7.58
C ALA A 42 -5.64 8.50 -8.23
N TRP A 43 -5.62 7.28 -7.71
CA TRP A 43 -4.74 6.21 -8.17
C TRP A 43 -5.46 5.20 -9.05
N SER A 44 -4.75 4.67 -10.04
CA SER A 44 -5.15 3.48 -10.77
C SER A 44 -5.04 2.21 -9.92
N ASP A 45 -5.72 1.14 -10.34
CA ASP A 45 -5.59 -0.20 -9.74
C ASP A 45 -4.12 -0.66 -9.67
N MET A 46 -3.34 -0.40 -10.72
CA MET A 46 -1.91 -0.71 -10.73
C MET A 46 -1.13 0.07 -9.66
N GLU A 47 -1.47 1.34 -9.43
CA GLU A 47 -0.80 2.16 -8.40
C GLU A 47 -1.19 1.74 -7.00
N LYS A 48 -2.48 1.46 -6.77
CA LYS A 48 -3.00 0.89 -5.53
C LYS A 48 -2.30 -0.43 -5.19
N ALA A 49 -2.22 -1.35 -6.15
CA ALA A 49 -1.52 -2.62 -5.98
C ALA A 49 -0.04 -2.42 -5.60
N LYS A 50 0.67 -1.49 -6.26
CA LYS A 50 2.08 -1.17 -5.94
C LYS A 50 2.26 -0.63 -4.52
N VAL A 51 1.33 0.20 -4.03
CA VAL A 51 1.40 0.73 -2.66
C VAL A 51 1.13 -0.38 -1.65
N LEU A 52 0.09 -1.19 -1.87
CA LEU A 52 -0.26 -2.31 -1.00
C LEU A 52 0.87 -3.35 -0.91
N VAL A 53 1.54 -3.67 -2.03
CA VAL A 53 2.71 -4.56 -2.02
C VAL A 53 3.82 -4.01 -1.13
N LYS A 54 4.13 -2.71 -1.25
CA LYS A 54 5.19 -2.09 -0.44
C LYS A 54 4.85 -2.07 1.05
N GLN A 55 3.59 -1.81 1.40
CA GLN A 55 3.13 -1.87 2.78
C GLN A 55 3.21 -3.31 3.33
N GLY A 56 2.75 -4.31 2.58
CA GLY A 56 2.87 -5.71 2.97
C GLY A 56 4.33 -6.14 3.18
N GLN A 57 5.24 -5.66 2.33
CA GLN A 57 6.68 -5.89 2.49
C GLN A 57 7.26 -5.21 3.74
N ALA A 58 6.80 -4.00 4.07
CA ALA A 58 7.22 -3.29 5.28
C ALA A 58 6.76 -4.03 6.54
N GLU A 59 5.50 -4.44 6.61
CA GLU A 59 4.97 -5.23 7.73
C GLU A 59 5.70 -6.54 7.93
N ALA A 60 5.93 -7.29 6.84
CA ALA A 60 6.64 -8.57 6.92
C ALA A 60 8.07 -8.37 7.45
N ARG A 61 8.75 -7.29 7.03
CA ARG A 61 10.07 -6.94 7.53
C ARG A 61 10.06 -6.57 9.01
N GLU A 62 8.97 -6.01 9.52
CA GLU A 62 8.81 -5.65 10.94
C GLU A 62 8.33 -6.83 11.80
N GLY A 63 8.06 -7.99 11.21
CA GLY A 63 7.56 -9.18 11.89
C GLY A 63 6.03 -9.24 12.03
N ASN A 64 5.33 -8.26 11.48
CA ASN A 64 3.87 -8.14 11.46
C ASN A 64 3.29 -8.99 10.32
N VAL A 65 3.50 -10.31 10.39
CA VAL A 65 3.17 -11.25 9.29
C VAL A 65 1.68 -11.21 8.95
N LYS A 66 0.80 -11.02 9.94
CA LYS A 66 -0.64 -11.01 9.71
C LYS A 66 -1.06 -9.78 8.92
N GLU A 67 -0.56 -8.61 9.31
CA GLU A 67 -0.80 -7.34 8.66
C GLU A 67 -0.25 -7.36 7.22
N ALA A 68 0.92 -7.98 7.02
CA ALA A 68 1.48 -8.20 5.69
C ALA A 68 0.56 -9.05 4.79
N VAL A 69 0.04 -10.16 5.32
CA VAL A 69 -0.92 -11.03 4.61
C VAL A 69 -2.16 -10.24 4.21
N ASP A 70 -2.72 -9.44 5.12
CA ASP A 70 -3.91 -8.64 4.85
C ASP A 70 -3.67 -7.62 3.72
N LYS A 71 -2.48 -7.00 3.64
CA LYS A 71 -2.11 -6.13 2.52
C LYS A 71 -1.97 -6.90 1.21
N PHE A 72 -1.31 -8.06 1.20
CA PHE A 72 -1.18 -8.88 0.00
C PHE A 72 -2.52 -9.44 -0.49
N GLN A 73 -3.45 -9.77 0.41
CA GLN A 73 -4.82 -10.12 0.03
C GLN A 73 -5.55 -8.95 -0.63
N GLN A 74 -5.33 -7.72 -0.18
CA GLN A 74 -5.89 -6.54 -0.85
C GLN A 74 -5.32 -6.35 -2.26
N VAL A 75 -4.07 -6.72 -2.51
CA VAL A 75 -3.49 -6.73 -3.87
C VAL A 75 -4.29 -7.68 -4.76
N LEU A 76 -4.60 -8.89 -4.30
CA LEU A 76 -5.38 -9.87 -5.07
C LEU A 76 -6.84 -9.44 -5.32
N LYS A 77 -7.40 -8.57 -4.47
CA LYS A 77 -8.71 -7.96 -4.73
C LYS A 77 -8.67 -6.94 -5.87
N VAL A 78 -7.52 -6.31 -6.08
CA VAL A 78 -7.30 -5.32 -7.14
C VAL A 78 -6.88 -5.99 -8.44
N ASP A 79 -5.92 -6.92 -8.37
CA ASP A 79 -5.48 -7.75 -9.49
C ASP A 79 -5.50 -9.23 -9.09
N SER A 80 -6.60 -9.90 -9.42
CA SER A 80 -6.81 -11.32 -9.11
C SER A 80 -5.97 -12.27 -9.96
N ASN A 81 -5.32 -11.79 -11.03
CA ASN A 81 -4.47 -12.60 -11.88
C ASN A 81 -3.00 -12.61 -11.42
N LEU A 82 -2.66 -11.82 -10.40
CA LEU A 82 -1.32 -11.81 -9.85
C LEU A 82 -1.02 -13.14 -9.14
N GLU A 83 0.03 -13.83 -9.58
CA GLU A 83 0.55 -15.02 -8.89
C GLU A 83 1.26 -14.59 -7.60
N LEU A 84 0.48 -14.36 -6.55
CA LEU A 84 0.94 -14.00 -5.22
C LEU A 84 0.21 -14.87 -4.20
N ASP A 85 0.97 -15.65 -3.42
CA ASP A 85 0.47 -16.31 -2.21
C ASP A 85 0.76 -15.38 -1.02
N PRO A 86 -0.27 -14.73 -0.44
CA PRO A 86 -0.09 -13.78 0.65
C PRO A 86 0.64 -14.35 1.86
N GLU A 87 0.32 -15.58 2.27
CA GLU A 87 0.90 -16.21 3.47
C GLU A 87 2.34 -16.62 3.22
N SER A 88 2.59 -17.28 2.09
CA SER A 88 3.94 -17.72 1.75
C SER A 88 4.88 -16.54 1.54
N GLU A 89 4.43 -15.47 0.87
CA GLU A 89 5.26 -14.30 0.62
C GLU A 89 5.54 -13.51 1.91
N ALA A 90 4.54 -13.32 2.78
CA ALA A 90 4.73 -12.63 4.05
C ALA A 90 5.73 -13.36 4.95
N LYS A 91 5.60 -14.69 5.10
CA LYS A 91 6.55 -15.51 5.87
C LYS A 91 7.95 -15.49 5.27
N ARG A 92 8.06 -15.63 3.94
CA ARG A 92 9.35 -15.60 3.25
C ARG A 92 10.11 -14.29 3.51
N LEU A 93 9.41 -13.16 3.49
CA LEU A 93 10.00 -11.84 3.74
C LEU A 93 10.40 -11.68 5.21
N GLU A 94 9.54 -12.06 6.15
CA GLU A 94 9.86 -12.03 7.58
C GLU A 94 11.12 -12.88 7.87
N GLU A 95 11.14 -14.13 7.45
CA GLU A 95 12.28 -15.03 7.63
C GLU A 95 13.57 -14.52 6.95
N TYR A 96 13.44 -13.79 5.84
CA TYR A 96 14.57 -13.19 5.13
C TYR A 96 15.18 -12.01 5.91
N PHE A 97 14.36 -11.19 6.56
CA PHE A 97 14.81 -10.02 7.32
C PHE A 97 15.12 -10.31 8.80
N SER A 98 14.65 -11.44 9.33
CA SER A 98 14.94 -11.93 10.70
C SER A 98 16.31 -12.62 10.84
N LYS A 99 17.09 -12.74 9.75
CA LYS A 99 18.46 -13.32 9.72
C LYS A 99 19.53 -12.23 9.71
#